data_AF-A0A3N0E611-F1
#
_entry.id   AF-A0A3N0E611-F1
#
_cell.length_a   1.000
_cell.length_b   1.000
_cell.length_c   1.000
_cell.angle_alpha   90.00
_cell.angle_beta   90.00
_cell.angle_gamma   90.00
#
_symmetry.space_group_name_H-M   'P 1'
#
loop_
_entity.id
_entity.type
_entity.pdbx_description
1 polymer ?
#
loop_
_entity_poly.entity_id
_entity_poly.type
_entity_poly.pdbx_seq_one_letter_code
_entity_poly.pdbx_strand_id
1 'polypeptide(L)'
;MRFAQIGRTGSSEVRVLHEDDSEGVIKTPGDVLMNMSKLRTGMHRDDVGTWFSAVYEVRRPGNFSIEYNYDDEPSLNFPLVNSQFAVELQRFPRSPEATPEWLREKADAAAAGDE
;
A
#
# COMPACT_ATOMS: atom_id res chain seq x y z
N MET A 1 9.04 -9.04 0.70
CA MET A 1 7.59 -8.85 0.41
C MET A 1 7.36 -7.42 0.00
N ARG A 2 6.58 -7.20 -1.06
CA ARG A 2 6.04 -5.90 -1.44
C ARG A 2 4.54 -5.91 -1.19
N PHE A 3 4.01 -4.82 -0.64
CA PHE A 3 2.60 -4.64 -0.38
C PHE A 3 2.21 -3.24 -0.85
N ALA A 4 1.04 -3.10 -1.48
CA ALA A 4 0.48 -1.82 -1.84
C ALA A 4 -1.04 -1.84 -1.66
N GLN A 5 -1.63 -0.74 -1.19
CA GLN A 5 -3.06 -0.62 -1.03
C GLN A 5 -3.51 0.84 -1.19
N ILE A 6 -4.60 1.02 -1.94
CA ILE A 6 -5.36 2.27 -2.06
C ILE A 6 -6.83 1.95 -1.79
N GLY A 7 -7.44 2.69 -0.88
CA GLY A 7 -8.82 2.47 -0.46
C GLY A 7 -8.98 1.09 0.16
N ARG A 8 -9.75 0.22 -0.50
CA ARG A 8 -9.99 -1.18 -0.08
C ARG A 8 -9.27 -2.20 -0.97
N THR A 9 -8.60 -1.75 -2.02
CA THR A 9 -7.98 -2.62 -3.01
C THR A 9 -6.46 -2.55 -2.90
N GLY A 10 -5.80 -3.69 -2.92
CA GLY A 10 -4.35 -3.76 -2.80
C GLY A 10 -3.76 -5.00 -3.45
N SER A 11 -2.44 -4.97 -3.63
CA SER A 11 -1.65 -6.08 -4.15
C SER A 11 -0.56 -6.46 -3.15
N SER A 12 -0.06 -7.68 -3.30
CA SER A 12 1.12 -8.11 -2.56
C SER A 12 1.91 -9.13 -3.36
N GLU A 13 3.21 -9.16 -3.14
CA GLU A 13 4.11 -10.16 -3.70
C GLU A 13 5.14 -10.55 -2.64
N VAL A 14 5.30 -11.86 -2.42
CA VAL A 14 6.34 -12.40 -1.55
C VAL A 14 7.33 -13.15 -2.42
N ARG A 15 8.54 -12.59 -2.51
CA ARG A 15 9.71 -13.29 -3.06
C ARG A 15 10.47 -13.98 -1.93
N VAL A 16 10.91 -15.20 -2.19
CA VAL A 16 11.71 -16.02 -1.29
C VAL A 16 13.00 -16.37 -2.02
N LEU A 17 14.12 -16.17 -1.33
CA LEU A 17 15.42 -16.70 -1.72
C LEU A 17 15.68 -17.96 -0.89
N HIS A 18 15.95 -19.07 -1.57
CA HIS A 18 16.28 -20.35 -0.97
C HIS A 18 17.80 -20.46 -0.72
N GLU A 19 18.22 -21.48 0.03
CA GLU A 19 19.65 -21.69 0.34
C GLU A 19 20.48 -22.09 -0.88
N ASP A 20 19.83 -22.57 -1.93
CA ASP A 20 20.45 -22.91 -3.23
C ASP A 20 20.49 -21.72 -4.20
N ASP A 21 20.33 -20.50 -3.68
CA ASP A 21 20.20 -19.23 -4.43
C ASP A 21 19.02 -19.18 -5.42
N SER A 22 18.12 -20.17 -5.40
CA SER A 22 16.92 -20.11 -6.22
C SER A 22 15.93 -19.08 -5.68
N GLU A 23 15.33 -18.33 -6.59
CA GLU A 23 14.26 -17.37 -6.28
C GLU A 23 12.89 -17.95 -6.63
N GLY A 24 11.93 -17.71 -5.74
CA GLY A 24 10.54 -18.09 -5.95
C GLY A 24 9.57 -16.99 -5.53
N VAL A 25 8.39 -17.00 -6.15
CA VAL A 25 7.24 -16.21 -5.69
C VAL A 25 6.27 -17.16 -5.00
N ILE A 26 5.90 -16.83 -3.77
CA ILE A 26 4.87 -17.57 -3.03
C ILE A 26 3.61 -16.74 -2.92
N LYS A 27 2.46 -17.42 -2.79
CA LYS A 27 1.22 -16.77 -2.40
C LYS A 27 1.40 -16.15 -1.02
N THR A 28 1.07 -14.86 -0.89
CA THR A 28 1.09 -14.18 0.40
C THR A 28 0.10 -14.86 1.36
N PRO A 29 0.55 -15.31 2.55
CA PRO A 29 -0.34 -15.85 3.57
C PRO A 29 -1.42 -14.83 3.97
N GLY A 30 -2.64 -15.32 4.18
CA GLY A 30 -3.80 -14.45 4.43
C GLY A 30 -3.73 -13.67 5.74
N ASP A 31 -3.12 -14.26 6.76
CA ASP A 31 -2.82 -13.61 8.04
C ASP A 31 -1.81 -12.49 7.88
N VAL A 32 -0.76 -12.66 7.06
CA VAL A 32 0.21 -11.61 6.73
C VAL A 32 -0.48 -10.44 6.02
N LEU A 33 -1.33 -10.72 5.02
CA LEU A 33 -2.14 -9.67 4.37
C LEU A 33 -2.99 -8.89 5.37
N MET A 34 -3.71 -9.61 6.23
CA MET A 34 -4.57 -8.99 7.24
C MET A 34 -3.75 -8.18 8.26
N ASN A 35 -2.57 -8.65 8.65
CA ASN A 35 -1.68 -7.94 9.55
C ASN A 35 -1.10 -6.67 8.90
N MET A 36 -0.76 -6.69 7.61
CA MET A 36 -0.33 -5.48 6.88
C MET A 36 -1.44 -4.44 6.81
N SER A 37 -2.69 -4.84 6.49
CA SER A 37 -3.83 -3.91 6.49
C SER A 37 -4.16 -3.36 7.89
N LYS A 38 -4.00 -4.18 8.94
CA LYS A 38 -4.15 -3.73 10.34
C LYS A 38 -3.05 -2.74 10.73
N LEU A 39 -1.79 -3.05 10.40
CA LEU A 39 -0.65 -2.17 10.64
C LEU A 39 -0.84 -0.82 9.94
N ARG A 40 -1.26 -0.84 8.67
CA ARG A 40 -1.60 0.37 7.91
C ARG A 40 -2.63 1.22 8.64
N THR A 41 -3.72 0.60 9.06
CA THR A 41 -4.79 1.29 9.79
C THR A 41 -4.30 1.86 11.13
N GLY A 42 -3.47 1.10 11.86
CA GLY A 42 -2.93 1.53 13.16
C GLY A 42 -1.82 2.59 13.05
N MET A 43 -1.18 2.73 11.90
CA MET A 43 -0.15 3.75 11.63
C MET A 43 -0.73 5.03 11.00
N HIS A 44 -2.04 5.09 10.81
CA HIS A 44 -2.73 6.31 10.42
C HIS A 44 -2.44 7.44 11.42
N ARG A 45 -2.14 8.62 10.88
CA ARG A 45 -2.02 9.86 11.64
C ARG A 45 -2.93 10.90 11.02
N ASP A 46 -3.69 11.59 11.86
CA ASP A 46 -4.51 12.71 11.42
C ASP A 46 -3.65 13.73 10.65
N ASP A 47 -4.23 14.32 9.62
CA ASP A 47 -3.62 15.28 8.68
C ASP A 47 -2.45 14.78 7.82
N VAL A 48 -1.91 13.59 8.10
CA VAL A 48 -0.83 12.96 7.30
C VAL A 48 -1.36 11.78 6.49
N GLY A 49 -2.38 11.09 6.99
CA GLY A 49 -2.90 9.85 6.41
C GLY A 49 -2.08 8.63 6.83
N THR A 50 -1.89 7.69 5.89
CA THR A 50 -1.14 6.44 6.10
C THR A 50 -0.23 6.14 4.91
N TRP A 51 0.67 5.19 5.02
CA TRP A 51 1.48 4.74 3.90
C TRP A 51 0.64 4.02 2.81
N PHE A 52 1.05 4.14 1.55
CA PHE A 52 0.42 3.51 0.38
C PHE A 52 1.03 2.16 0.04
N SER A 53 2.33 2.01 0.26
CA SER A 53 3.04 0.75 0.05
C SER A 53 4.12 0.53 1.09
N ALA A 54 4.50 -0.73 1.25
CA ALA A 54 5.58 -1.13 2.12
C ALA A 54 6.43 -2.24 1.49
N VAL A 55 7.73 -2.18 1.73
CA VAL A 55 8.67 -3.25 1.40
C VAL A 55 9.17 -3.85 2.71
N TYR A 56 8.84 -5.12 2.94
CA TYR A 56 9.25 -5.89 4.12
C TYR A 56 10.26 -6.95 3.72
N GLU A 57 11.48 -6.86 4.24
CA GLU A 57 12.55 -7.81 3.96
C GLU A 57 12.91 -8.58 5.23
N VAL A 58 13.04 -9.91 5.13
CA VAL A 58 13.47 -10.76 6.24
C VAL A 58 14.71 -11.52 5.79
N ARG A 59 15.80 -11.39 6.55
CA ARG A 59 17.06 -12.11 6.34
C ARG A 59 17.34 -12.99 7.55
N ARG A 60 17.74 -14.25 7.30
CA ARG A 60 18.16 -15.14 8.39
C ARG A 60 19.57 -14.76 8.89
N PRO A 61 19.86 -14.95 10.20
CA PRO A 61 18.92 -15.26 11.27
C PRO A 61 18.29 -13.99 11.87
N GLY A 62 16.96 -13.86 11.77
CA GLY A 62 16.16 -12.91 12.55
C GLY A 62 16.26 -11.42 12.22
N ASN A 63 17.01 -11.02 11.18
CA ASN A 63 17.05 -9.62 10.76
C ASN A 63 15.86 -9.29 9.87
N PHE A 64 15.26 -8.12 10.04
CA PHE A 64 14.24 -7.63 9.12
C PHE A 64 14.33 -6.11 8.95
N SER A 65 13.88 -5.63 7.80
CA SER A 65 13.68 -4.21 7.52
C SER A 65 12.29 -3.98 6.96
N ILE A 66 11.75 -2.81 7.24
CA ILE A 66 10.53 -2.33 6.59
C ILE A 66 10.72 -0.88 6.13
N GLU A 67 10.35 -0.64 4.88
CA GLU A 67 10.30 0.69 4.28
C GLU A 67 8.86 1.01 3.92
N TYR A 68 8.41 2.22 4.25
CA TYR A 68 7.07 2.69 3.97
C TYR A 68 7.13 3.85 2.99
N ASN A 69 6.20 3.87 2.03
CA ASN A 69 6.03 4.95 1.08
C ASN A 69 4.72 5.68 1.37
N TYR A 70 4.80 6.97 1.67
CA TYR A 70 3.66 7.85 1.97
C TYR A 70 3.33 8.81 0.84
N ASP A 71 4.15 8.86 -0.21
CA ASP A 71 4.26 10.02 -1.09
C ASP A 71 4.09 9.62 -2.55
N ASP A 72 4.75 8.55 -2.99
CA ASP A 72 4.74 8.11 -4.39
C ASP A 72 3.56 7.20 -4.69
N GLU A 73 3.02 7.30 -5.92
CA GLU A 73 1.99 6.38 -6.39
C GLU A 73 2.53 4.94 -6.37
N PRO A 74 1.88 4.01 -5.64
CA PRO A 74 2.38 2.65 -5.56
C PRO A 74 2.15 1.91 -6.88
N SER A 75 3.11 1.10 -7.30
CA SER A 75 2.91 0.19 -8.42
C SER A 75 1.94 -0.93 -8.05
N LEU A 76 0.75 -0.90 -8.65
CA LEU A 76 -0.25 -1.96 -8.55
C LEU A 76 -0.24 -2.81 -9.81
N ASN A 77 -0.46 -4.10 -9.66
CA ASN A 77 -0.42 -5.07 -10.77
C ASN A 77 -1.71 -5.06 -11.62
N PHE A 78 -2.63 -4.13 -11.32
CA PHE A 78 -3.92 -3.98 -11.97
C PHE A 78 -4.39 -2.52 -11.83
N PRO A 79 -5.21 -2.02 -12.77
CA PRO A 79 -5.80 -0.69 -12.65
C PRO A 79 -6.81 -0.64 -11.50
N LEU A 80 -6.83 0.49 -10.77
CA LEU A 80 -7.86 0.79 -9.79
C LEU A 80 -9.02 1.52 -10.45
N VAL A 81 -10.24 1.27 -9.94
CA VAL A 81 -11.38 2.14 -10.23
C VAL A 81 -11.21 3.47 -9.50
N ASN A 82 -11.59 4.57 -10.13
CA ASN A 82 -11.34 5.92 -9.60
C ASN A 82 -11.91 6.13 -8.19
N SER A 83 -13.06 5.51 -7.88
CA SER A 83 -13.67 5.59 -6.54
C SER A 83 -12.78 5.08 -5.41
N GLN A 84 -11.76 4.25 -5.67
CA GLN A 84 -10.81 3.82 -4.63
C GLN A 84 -9.96 4.97 -4.10
N PHE A 85 -9.64 5.98 -4.92
CA PHE A 85 -8.86 7.15 -4.49
C PHE A 85 -9.68 8.06 -3.56
N ALA A 86 -10.97 8.24 -3.84
CA ALA A 86 -11.88 8.94 -2.92
C ALA A 86 -12.08 8.15 -1.61
N VAL A 87 -12.23 6.83 -1.67
CA VAL A 87 -12.31 5.96 -0.48
C VAL A 87 -11.02 6.02 0.34
N GLU A 88 -9.86 6.14 -0.30
CA GLU A 88 -8.58 6.30 0.39
C GLU A 88 -8.57 7.56 1.26
N LEU A 89 -8.93 8.71 0.68
CA LEU A 89 -8.98 9.98 1.42
C LEU A 89 -10.07 10.02 2.49
N GLN A 90 -11.21 9.35 2.29
CA GLN A 90 -12.23 9.21 3.34
C GLN A 90 -11.74 8.39 4.54
N ARG A 91 -10.98 7.33 4.29
CA ARG A 91 -10.52 6.42 5.35
C ARG A 91 -9.28 6.94 6.07
N PHE A 92 -8.41 7.63 5.34
CA PHE A 92 -7.15 8.16 5.84
C PHE A 92 -7.03 9.63 5.42
N PRO A 93 -7.78 10.52 6.10
CA PRO A 93 -7.78 11.94 5.78
C PRO A 93 -6.36 12.52 5.83
N ARG A 94 -6.09 13.45 4.92
CA ARG A 94 -4.82 14.15 4.79
C ARG A 94 -5.07 15.64 4.68
N SER A 95 -4.15 16.42 5.21
CA SER A 95 -4.05 17.84 4.91
C SER A 95 -3.71 18.04 3.42
N PRO A 96 -4.03 19.21 2.84
CA PRO A 96 -3.62 19.55 1.48
C PRO A 96 -2.11 19.39 1.27
N GLU A 97 -1.29 19.74 2.28
CA GLU A 97 0.17 19.68 2.22
C GLU A 97 0.71 18.25 2.26
N ALA A 98 0.01 17.33 2.95
CA ALA A 98 0.39 15.91 3.04
C ALA A 98 -0.29 15.04 1.97
N THR A 99 -1.13 15.62 1.11
CA THR A 99 -1.79 14.91 0.02
C THR A 99 -0.93 15.00 -1.23
N PRO A 100 -0.37 13.88 -1.74
CA PRO A 100 0.36 13.90 -2.99
C PRO A 100 -0.52 14.33 -4.15
N GLU A 101 0.07 15.04 -5.12
CA GLU A 101 -0.65 15.59 -6.27
C GLU A 101 -1.42 14.52 -7.06
N TRP A 102 -0.77 13.37 -7.32
CA TRP A 102 -1.40 12.25 -8.04
C TRP A 102 -2.65 11.71 -7.33
N LEU A 103 -2.69 11.73 -5.99
CA LEU A 103 -3.83 11.21 -5.25
C LEU A 103 -5.00 12.18 -5.34
N ARG A 104 -4.73 13.49 -5.21
CA ARG A 104 -5.72 14.55 -5.36
C ARG A 104 -6.35 14.50 -6.75
N GLU A 105 -5.53 14.48 -7.80
CA GLU A 105 -6.02 14.46 -9.20
C GLU A 105 -6.92 13.25 -9.48
N LYS A 106 -6.54 12.06 -9.00
CA LYS A 106 -7.32 10.84 -9.22
C LYS A 106 -8.60 10.78 -8.37
N ALA A 107 -8.59 11.38 -7.18
CA ALA A 107 -9.78 11.51 -6.36
C ALA A 107 -10.79 12.51 -6.97
N ASP A 108 -10.30 13.64 -7.49
CA ASP A 108 -11.14 14.63 -8.17
C ASP A 108 -11.73 14.06 -9.47
N ALA A 109 -10.94 13.31 -10.23
CA ALA A 109 -11.43 12.58 -11.41
C ALA A 109 -12.48 11.51 -11.07
N ALA A 110 -12.47 10.96 -9.85
CA ALA A 110 -13.53 10.07 -9.38
C ALA A 110 -14.84 10.82 -9.18
N ALA A 111 -14.78 12.02 -8.59
CA ALA A 111 -15.96 12.85 -8.36
C ALA A 111 -16.60 13.36 -9.67
N ALA A 112 -15.79 13.63 -10.69
CA ALA A 112 -16.26 14.10 -12.00
C ALA A 112 -16.77 12.98 -12.94
N GLY A 113 -16.42 11.72 -12.66
CA GLY A 113 -16.81 10.56 -13.49
C GLY A 113 -18.13 9.89 -13.08
N ASP A 114 -18.76 10.38 -12.01
CA ASP A 114 -20.09 9.98 -11.53
C ASP A 114 -21.20 10.97 -11.99
N GLU A 115 -20.91 11.86 -12.95
CA GLU A 115 -21.87 12.74 -13.65
C GLU A 115 -22.32 12.18 -15.02
#